data_AF-A0A355CC05-F1
#
_entry.id   AF-A0A355CC05-F1
#
_cell.length_a   1.000
_cell.length_b   1.000
_cell.length_c   1.000
_cell.angle_alpha   90.00
_cell.angle_beta   90.00
_cell.angle_gamma   90.00
#
_symmetry.space_group_name_H-M   'P 1'
#
loop_
_entity.id
_entity.type
_entity.pdbx_description
1 polymer ?
#
loop_
_entity_poly.entity_id
_entity_poly.type
_entity_poly.pdbx_seq_one_letter_code
_entity_poly.pdbx_strand_id
1 'polypeptide(L)'
;MKKRHLSFWEIWNMSFGFLGIQFGFALQNANVSRIFETLGARVEDIPILWIAAPLTGLIVQPIIGHLSDKTWNRFGRRRPYFTIGAIFTTLALFVMPNSPALWIAAGMLWIMDASINISMEPFRAFVGDNLPS
;
A
#
# COMPACT_ATOMS: atom_id res chain seq x y z
N MET A 1 8.36 -26.89 18.02
CA MET A 1 9.07 -25.60 17.85
C MET A 1 8.65 -24.67 18.98
N LYS A 2 9.60 -24.13 19.77
CA LYS A 2 9.30 -23.15 20.84
C LYS A 2 8.81 -21.86 20.17
N LYS A 3 7.55 -21.46 20.42
CA LYS A 3 6.97 -20.21 19.88
C LYS A 3 7.74 -19.02 20.48
N ARG A 4 8.14 -18.07 19.64
CA ARG A 4 8.85 -16.85 20.10
C ARG A 4 7.81 -15.93 20.75
N HIS A 5 7.96 -15.65 22.03
CA HIS A 5 7.20 -14.56 22.65
C HIS A 5 7.74 -13.24 22.15
N LEU A 6 6.91 -12.45 21.48
CA LEU A 6 7.25 -11.10 21.06
C LEU A 6 7.29 -10.18 22.28
N SER A 7 8.28 -9.31 22.34
CA SER A 7 8.29 -8.21 23.30
C SER A 7 7.20 -7.18 22.96
N PHE A 8 6.78 -6.40 23.95
CA PHE A 8 5.86 -5.28 23.75
C PHE A 8 6.31 -4.34 22.62
N TRP A 9 7.61 -4.03 22.54
CA TRP A 9 8.16 -3.15 21.51
C TRP A 9 8.12 -3.73 20.09
N GLU A 10 8.22 -5.06 19.96
CA GLU A 10 8.05 -5.70 18.65
C GLU A 10 6.60 -5.61 18.18
N ILE A 11 5.64 -5.84 19.09
CA ILE A 11 4.21 -5.69 18.82
C ILE A 11 3.88 -4.23 18.47
N TRP A 12 4.42 -3.28 19.24
CA TRP A 12 4.26 -1.85 18.99
C TRP A 12 4.76 -1.46 17.59
N ASN A 13 5.98 -1.86 17.22
CA ASN A 13 6.54 -1.54 15.91
C ASN A 13 5.72 -2.14 14.76
N MET A 14 5.15 -3.32 14.96
CA MET A 14 4.22 -3.92 13.98
C MET A 14 2.92 -3.09 13.89
N SER A 15 2.28 -2.78 15.00
CA SER A 15 1.07 -1.95 15.01
C SER A 15 1.32 -0.57 14.38
N PHE A 16 2.46 0.04 14.65
CA PHE A 16 2.85 1.32 14.07
C PHE A 16 3.09 1.23 12.55
N GLY A 17 3.71 0.14 12.07
CA GLY A 17 3.82 -0.12 10.64
C GLY A 17 2.45 -0.24 9.95
N PHE A 18 1.52 -0.97 10.57
CA PHE A 18 0.15 -1.10 10.06
C PHE A 18 -0.60 0.24 10.06
N LEU A 19 -0.44 1.02 11.13
CA LEU A 19 -1.00 2.37 11.23
C LEU A 19 -0.58 3.24 10.04
N GLY A 20 0.69 3.20 9.64
CA GLY A 20 1.19 3.93 8.48
C GLY A 20 0.48 3.57 7.17
N ILE A 21 0.19 2.29 6.96
CA ILE A 21 -0.56 1.82 5.79
C ILE A 21 -1.99 2.38 5.80
N GLN A 22 -2.64 2.40 6.97
CA GLN A 22 -3.99 2.97 7.12
C GLN A 22 -4.00 4.49 6.85
N PHE A 23 -2.97 5.22 7.28
CA PHE A 23 -2.81 6.63 6.92
C PHE A 23 -2.71 6.83 5.41
N GLY A 24 -1.96 5.98 4.70
CA GLY A 24 -1.85 6.03 3.24
C GLY A 24 -3.21 5.87 2.56
N PHE A 25 -3.97 4.85 2.94
CA PHE A 25 -5.34 4.65 2.44
C PHE A 25 -6.28 5.79 2.81
N ALA A 26 -6.19 6.33 4.02
CA ALA A 26 -7.04 7.44 4.45
C ALA A 26 -6.77 8.70 3.62
N LEU A 27 -5.50 9.05 3.41
CA LEU A 27 -5.11 10.20 2.58
C LEU A 27 -5.52 10.01 1.12
N GLN A 28 -5.37 8.80 0.58
CA GLN A 28 -5.84 8.46 -0.76
C GLN A 28 -7.36 8.67 -0.86
N ASN A 29 -8.16 8.01 -0.03
CA ASN A 29 -9.62 8.10 -0.10
C ASN A 29 -10.16 9.52 0.17
N ALA A 30 -9.50 10.30 1.04
CA ALA A 30 -9.95 11.64 1.38
C ALA A 30 -9.61 12.70 0.31
N ASN A 31 -8.52 12.53 -0.45
CA ASN A 31 -8.00 13.60 -1.31
C ASN A 31 -8.06 13.29 -2.80
N VAL A 32 -8.02 12.02 -3.22
CA VAL A 32 -7.92 11.64 -4.64
C VAL A 32 -9.07 12.18 -5.47
N SER A 33 -10.32 12.00 -5.02
CA SER A 33 -11.50 12.48 -5.75
C SER A 33 -11.46 14.00 -5.93
N ARG A 34 -11.07 14.73 -4.88
CA ARG A 34 -10.91 16.18 -4.95
C ARG A 34 -9.81 16.60 -5.92
N ILE A 35 -8.67 15.90 -5.93
CA ILE A 35 -7.57 16.16 -6.87
C ILE A 35 -8.05 15.97 -8.32
N PHE A 36 -8.79 14.90 -8.61
CA PHE A 36 -9.35 14.68 -9.94
C PHE A 36 -10.31 15.79 -10.36
N GLU A 37 -11.20 16.21 -9.48
CA GLU A 37 -12.12 17.34 -9.74
C GLU A 37 -11.36 18.64 -10.04
N THR A 38 -10.32 18.95 -9.25
CA THR A 38 -9.49 20.16 -9.49
C THR A 38 -8.73 20.12 -10.82
N LEU A 39 -8.49 18.93 -11.36
CA LEU A 39 -7.85 18.71 -12.66
C LEU A 39 -8.85 18.63 -13.82
N GLY A 40 -10.13 18.89 -13.57
CA GLY A 40 -11.18 18.96 -14.58
C GLY A 40 -11.96 17.65 -14.79
N ALA A 41 -11.81 16.65 -13.92
CA ALA A 41 -12.68 15.48 -13.95
C ALA A 41 -14.10 15.86 -13.53
N ARG A 42 -15.10 15.41 -14.28
CA ARG A 42 -16.50 15.52 -13.87
C ARG A 42 -16.79 14.45 -12.82
N VAL A 43 -17.75 14.71 -11.93
CA VAL A 43 -18.13 13.77 -10.86
C VAL A 43 -18.52 12.40 -11.40
N GLU A 44 -19.17 12.36 -12.57
CA GLU A 44 -19.56 11.15 -13.29
C GLU A 44 -18.38 10.33 -13.83
N ASP A 45 -17.20 10.95 -14.03
CA ASP A 45 -15.99 10.29 -14.52
C ASP A 45 -15.11 9.78 -13.35
N ILE A 46 -15.36 10.19 -12.11
CA ILE A 46 -14.57 9.77 -10.94
C ILE A 46 -14.61 8.23 -10.74
N PRO A 47 -15.77 7.54 -10.83
CA PRO A 47 -15.83 6.08 -10.65
C PRO A 47 -14.95 5.31 -11.64
N ILE A 48 -14.86 5.76 -12.90
CA ILE A 48 -14.04 5.07 -13.90
C ILE A 48 -12.54 5.25 -13.62
N LEU A 49 -12.14 6.41 -13.09
CA LEU A 49 -10.75 6.63 -12.63
C LEU A 49 -10.40 5.73 -11.43
N TRP A 50 -11.38 5.45 -10.56
CA TRP A 50 -11.21 4.57 -9.40
C TRP A 50 -11.15 3.08 -9.72
N ILE A 51 -11.43 2.65 -10.96
CA ILE A 51 -11.20 1.25 -11.39
C ILE A 51 -9.75 0.81 -11.17
N ALA A 52 -8.83 1.77 -11.12
CA ALA A 52 -7.45 1.59 -10.68
C ALA A 52 -7.33 0.70 -9.44
N ALA A 53 -8.10 0.99 -8.39
CA ALA A 53 -7.97 0.33 -7.09
C ALA A 53 -8.36 -1.16 -7.12
N PRO A 54 -9.58 -1.57 -7.54
CA PRO A 54 -9.95 -2.98 -7.58
C PRO A 54 -9.10 -3.79 -8.56
N LEU A 55 -8.72 -3.20 -9.71
CA LEU A 55 -7.91 -3.89 -10.71
C LEU A 55 -6.48 -4.10 -10.22
N THR A 56 -5.90 -3.09 -9.59
CA THR A 56 -4.58 -3.18 -8.98
C THR A 56 -4.59 -4.19 -7.83
N GLY A 57 -5.59 -4.17 -6.96
CA GLY A 57 -5.75 -5.18 -5.91
C GLY A 57 -5.82 -6.61 -6.46
N LEU A 58 -6.64 -6.83 -7.49
CA LEU A 58 -6.83 -8.14 -8.13
C LEU A 58 -5.52 -8.71 -8.69
N ILE A 59 -4.68 -7.87 -9.29
CA ILE A 59 -3.44 -8.30 -9.96
C ILE A 59 -2.25 -8.31 -8.99
N VAL A 60 -2.06 -7.23 -8.23
CA VAL A 60 -0.88 -7.02 -7.40
C VAL A 60 -0.89 -7.92 -6.17
N GLN A 61 -2.04 -8.09 -5.50
CA GLN A 61 -2.08 -8.87 -4.24
C GLN A 61 -1.62 -10.33 -4.43
N PRO A 62 -2.13 -11.12 -5.41
CA PRO A 62 -1.71 -12.51 -5.57
C PRO A 62 -0.24 -12.65 -5.99
N ILE A 63 0.21 -11.78 -6.89
CA ILE A 63 1.59 -11.77 -7.40
C ILE A 63 2.55 -11.48 -6.25
N ILE A 64 2.29 -10.41 -5.49
CA ILE A 64 3.18 -9.99 -4.41
C ILE A 64 3.11 -10.94 -3.23
N GLY A 65 1.93 -11.50 -2.91
CA GLY A 65 1.82 -12.59 -1.94
C GLY A 65 2.77 -13.73 -2.30
N HIS A 66 2.67 -14.23 -3.53
CA HIS A 66 3.51 -15.33 -4.03
C HIS A 66 5.02 -14.99 -4.06
N LEU A 67 5.39 -13.80 -4.53
CA LEU A 67 6.79 -13.38 -4.62
C LEU A 67 7.40 -13.11 -3.24
N SER A 68 6.63 -12.50 -2.33
CA SER A 68 7.08 -12.22 -0.97
C SER A 68 7.36 -13.48 -0.17
N ASP A 69 6.65 -14.58 -0.46
CA ASP A 69 6.86 -15.86 0.19
C ASP A 69 8.11 -16.60 -0.27
N LYS A 70 8.54 -16.37 -1.52
CA LYS A 70 9.72 -17.01 -2.12
C LYS A 70 11.02 -16.23 -1.95
N THR A 71 10.93 -14.95 -1.62
CA THR A 71 12.10 -14.09 -1.50
C THR A 71 12.75 -14.25 -0.14
N TRP A 72 14.04 -14.58 -0.11
CA TRP A 72 14.84 -14.56 1.11
C TRP A 72 16.07 -13.70 0.88
N ASN A 73 16.17 -12.59 1.61
CA ASN A 73 17.35 -11.73 1.57
C ASN A 73 17.81 -11.35 2.99
N ARG A 74 18.85 -10.50 3.08
CA ARG A 74 19.42 -10.06 4.36
C ARG A 74 18.43 -9.36 5.31
N PHE A 75 17.32 -8.84 4.78
CA PHE A 75 16.27 -8.18 5.56
C PHE A 75 15.13 -9.15 5.95
N GLY A 76 15.21 -10.41 5.52
CA GLY A 76 14.20 -11.44 5.74
C GLY A 76 13.24 -11.61 4.57
N ARG A 77 12.20 -12.42 4.78
CA ARG A 77 11.30 -12.87 3.71
C ARG A 77 10.36 -11.79 3.17
N ARG A 78 9.57 -11.19 4.06
CA ARG A 78 8.46 -10.27 3.71
C ARG A 78 8.76 -8.79 3.92
N ARG A 79 9.81 -8.47 4.70
CA ARG A 79 10.20 -7.09 5.05
C ARG A 79 10.58 -6.19 3.87
N PRO A 80 11.32 -6.67 2.85
CA PRO A 80 11.71 -5.84 1.72
C PRO A 80 10.51 -5.24 0.97
N TYR A 81 9.45 -6.03 0.80
CA TYR A 81 8.28 -5.65 0.02
C TYR A 81 7.53 -4.49 0.65
N PHE A 82 7.17 -4.60 1.94
CA PHE A 82 6.44 -3.51 2.59
C PHE A 82 7.29 -2.28 2.86
N THR A 83 8.61 -2.39 2.93
CA THR A 83 9.48 -1.21 2.96
C THR A 83 9.50 -0.49 1.61
N ILE A 84 9.66 -1.23 0.50
CA ILE A 84 9.66 -0.66 -0.84
C ILE A 84 8.30 -0.03 -1.16
N GLY A 85 7.21 -0.75 -0.86
CA GLY A 85 5.86 -0.23 -1.06
C GLY A 85 5.59 1.00 -0.20
N ALA A 86 6.08 1.07 1.05
CA ALA A 86 5.93 2.25 1.89
C ALA A 86 6.65 3.46 1.27
N ILE A 87 7.88 3.29 0.78
CA ILE A 87 8.65 4.36 0.12
C ILE A 87 7.91 4.89 -1.11
N PHE A 88 7.45 4.01 -2.00
CA PHE A 88 6.72 4.42 -3.20
C PHE A 88 5.37 5.05 -2.87
N THR A 89 4.67 4.56 -1.85
CA THR A 89 3.42 5.17 -1.36
C THR A 89 3.67 6.60 -0.89
N THR A 90 4.71 6.81 -0.07
CA THR A 90 5.07 8.14 0.41
C THR A 90 5.41 9.08 -0.74
N LEU A 91 6.25 8.65 -1.68
CA LEU A 91 6.59 9.45 -2.87
C LEU A 91 5.34 9.79 -3.70
N ALA A 92 4.44 8.82 -3.90
CA ALA A 92 3.22 9.04 -4.65
C ALA A 92 2.29 10.05 -3.96
N LEU A 93 2.17 10.01 -2.63
CA LEU A 93 1.39 10.98 -1.86
C LEU A 93 1.94 12.41 -1.99
N PHE A 94 3.26 12.59 -2.10
CA PHE A 94 3.86 13.91 -2.33
C PHE A 94 3.68 14.41 -3.77
N VAL A 95 3.77 13.51 -4.75
CA VAL A 95 3.70 13.87 -6.18
C VAL A 95 2.25 14.08 -6.63
N MET A 96 1.31 13.28 -6.13
CA MET A 96 -0.07 13.27 -6.64
C MET A 96 -0.77 14.63 -6.61
N PRO A 97 -0.70 15.45 -5.53
CA PRO A 97 -1.30 16.79 -5.51
C PRO A 97 -0.68 17.77 -6.52
N ASN A 98 0.54 17.48 -6.99
CA ASN A 98 1.28 18.30 -7.95
C ASN A 98 1.15 17.79 -9.39
N SER A 99 0.23 16.86 -9.66
CA SER A 99 0.03 16.30 -11.00
C SER A 99 -0.48 17.38 -11.96
N PRO A 100 0.19 17.62 -13.11
CA PRO A 100 -0.19 18.72 -14.00
C PRO A 100 -1.36 18.38 -14.94
N ALA A 101 -1.79 17.12 -14.97
CA ALA A 101 -2.89 16.66 -15.82
C ALA A 101 -3.65 15.49 -15.17
N LEU A 102 -4.92 15.35 -15.53
CA LEU A 102 -5.81 14.30 -15.01
C LEU A 102 -5.26 12.89 -15.22
N TRP A 103 -4.73 12.60 -16.41
CA TRP A 103 -4.18 11.27 -16.71
C TRP A 103 -2.91 10.95 -15.91
N ILE A 104 -2.12 11.98 -15.55
CA ILE A 104 -0.96 11.81 -14.66
C ILE A 104 -1.44 11.51 -13.25
N ALA A 105 -2.45 12.24 -12.75
CA ALA A 105 -3.04 11.95 -11.45
C ALA A 105 -3.63 10.53 -11.41
N ALA A 106 -4.28 10.09 -12.49
CA ALA A 106 -4.76 8.73 -12.61
C ALA A 106 -3.60 7.71 -12.56
N GLY A 107 -2.53 7.91 -13.35
CA GLY A 107 -1.34 7.05 -13.26
C GLY A 107 -0.70 7.04 -11.86
N MET A 108 -0.66 8.19 -11.18
CA MET A 108 -0.19 8.29 -9.81
C MET A 108 -1.09 7.54 -8.83
N LEU A 109 -2.42 7.54 -9.03
CA LEU A 109 -3.34 6.73 -8.26
C LEU A 109 -3.01 5.24 -8.39
N TRP A 110 -2.74 4.76 -9.61
CA TRP A 110 -2.34 3.36 -9.84
C TRP A 110 -1.04 3.00 -9.13
N ILE A 111 -0.02 3.86 -9.23
CA ILE A 111 1.26 3.65 -8.55
C ILE A 111 1.06 3.61 -7.03
N MET A 112 0.30 4.57 -6.49
CA MET A 112 0.03 4.66 -5.07
C MET A 112 -0.74 3.43 -4.59
N ASP A 113 -1.80 3.03 -5.28
CA ASP A 113 -2.60 1.86 -4.93
C ASP A 113 -1.77 0.57 -4.99
N ALA A 114 -0.97 0.39 -6.04
CA ALA A 114 -0.08 -0.77 -6.18
C ALA A 114 0.92 -0.83 -5.03
N SER A 115 1.51 0.32 -4.67
CA SER A 115 2.50 0.44 -3.60
C SER A 115 1.90 0.15 -2.21
N ILE A 116 0.67 0.60 -1.98
CA ILE A 116 -0.06 0.30 -0.75
C ILE A 116 -0.38 -1.19 -0.68
N ASN A 117 -0.86 -1.80 -1.77
CA ASN A 117 -1.13 -3.24 -1.84
C ASN A 117 0.14 -4.10 -1.64
N ILE A 118 1.26 -3.69 -2.26
CA ILE A 118 2.59 -4.30 -2.05
C ILE A 118 2.99 -4.25 -0.57
N SER A 119 2.58 -3.21 0.15
CA SER A 119 2.87 -3.07 1.57
C SER A 119 1.94 -3.90 2.44
N MET A 120 0.64 -3.81 2.21
CA MET A 120 -0.39 -4.38 3.08
C MET A 120 -0.34 -5.90 3.13
N GLU A 121 -0.25 -6.55 1.98
CA GLU A 121 -0.43 -8.01 1.89
C GLU A 121 0.71 -8.77 2.59
N PRO A 122 2.00 -8.50 2.28
CA PRO A 122 3.11 -9.14 3.00
C PRO A 122 3.17 -8.73 4.47
N PHE A 123 2.72 -7.52 4.81
CA PHE A 123 2.67 -7.06 6.19
C PHE A 123 1.64 -7.84 7.02
N ARG A 124 0.41 -8.00 6.51
CA ARG A 124 -0.63 -8.79 7.18
C ARG A 124 -0.18 -10.22 7.40
N ALA A 125 0.42 -10.83 6.38
CA ALA A 125 0.95 -12.17 6.46
C ALA A 125 2.13 -12.24 7.45
N PHE A 126 3.02 -11.24 7.47
CA PHE A 126 4.10 -11.13 8.46
C PHE A 126 3.57 -11.03 9.90
N VAL A 127 2.47 -10.31 10.14
CA VAL A 127 1.84 -10.28 11.47
C VAL A 127 1.34 -11.65 11.87
N GLY A 128 0.63 -12.34 10.97
CA GLY A 128 0.15 -13.70 11.18
C GLY A 128 1.26 -14.70 11.51
N ASP A 129 2.40 -14.62 10.81
CA ASP A 129 3.58 -15.49 11.07
C ASP A 129 4.16 -15.32 12.49
N ASN A 130 3.96 -14.16 13.13
CA ASN A 130 4.54 -13.83 14.43
C ASN A 130 3.56 -14.04 15.61
N LEU A 131 2.27 -14.24 15.34
CA LEU A 131 1.27 -14.48 16.39
C LEU A 131 1.23 -15.98 16.77
N PRO A 132 1.10 -16.32 18.06
CA PRO A 132 0.85 -17.70 18.45
C PRO A 132 -0.57 -18.09 18.01
N SER A 133 -0.67 -19.15 17.21
CA SER A 133 -1.92 -19.90 17.00
C SER A 133 -2.46 -20.50 18.28
#